data_AF-A0A9E1RFN5-F1
#
_entry.id   AF-A0A9E1RFN5-F1
#
_cell.length_a   1.000
_cell.length_b   1.000
_cell.length_c   1.000
_cell.angle_alpha   90.00
_cell.angle_beta   90.00
_cell.angle_gamma   90.00
#
_symmetry.space_group_name_H-M   'P 1'
#
loop_
_entity.id
_entity.type
_entity.pdbx_description
1 polymer ?
#
loop_
_entity_poly.entity_id
_entity_poly.type
_entity_poly.pdbx_seq_one_letter_code
_entity_poly.pdbx_strand_id
1 'polypeptide(L)' 'QSKEPSKILMGLGLSEEQARCSLRISFSENNTLEDVDQFLEAFGVAYQALYPTFLQKA' A
#
# COMPACT_ATOMS: atom_id res chain seq x y z
N GLN A 1 13.91 8.07 5.85
CA GLN A 1 13.23 7.03 5.04
C GLN A 1 13.74 7.13 3.62
N SER A 2 14.01 6.00 2.96
CA SER A 2 14.56 5.98 1.59
C SER A 2 13.58 6.63 0.62
N LYS A 3 14.04 7.64 -0.12
CA LYS A 3 13.30 8.22 -1.25
C LYS A 3 13.22 7.28 -2.45
N GLU A 4 14.08 6.25 -2.48
CA GLU A 4 14.17 5.27 -3.56
C GLU A 4 13.16 4.12 -3.36
N PRO A 5 12.50 3.68 -4.45
CA PRO A 5 11.53 2.58 -4.44
C PRO A 5 12.20 1.22 -4.23
N SER A 6 11.38 0.19 -3.97
CA SER A 6 11.89 -1.15 -3.71
C SER A 6 12.61 -1.76 -4.91
N LYS A 7 13.91 -2.06 -4.76
CA LYS A 7 14.70 -2.78 -5.76
C LYS A 7 14.18 -4.19 -6.05
N ILE A 8 13.53 -4.82 -5.07
CA ILE A 8 12.92 -6.14 -5.25
C ILE A 8 11.73 -6.03 -6.19
N LEU A 9 10.83 -5.07 -5.95
CA LEU A 9 9.65 -4.86 -6.79
C LEU A 9 10.04 -4.48 -8.22
N MET A 10 11.04 -3.62 -8.37
CA MET A 10 11.59 -3.29 -9.69
C MET A 10 12.26 -4.50 -10.36
N GLY A 11 12.96 -5.35 -9.61
CA GLY A 11 13.53 -6.60 -10.12
C GLY A 11 12.48 -7.62 -10.59
N LEU A 12 11.25 -7.53 -10.07
CA LEU A 12 10.09 -8.30 -10.55
C LEU A 12 9.43 -7.70 -11.80
N GLY A 13 9.91 -6.55 -12.28
CA GLY A 13 9.40 -5.88 -13.48
C GLY A 13 8.34 -4.80 -13.21
N LEU A 14 8.07 -4.43 -11.96
CA LEU A 14 7.20 -3.29 -11.65
C LEU A 14 7.91 -1.99 -12.02
N SER A 15 7.16 -1.04 -12.58
CA SER A 15 7.66 0.31 -12.81
C SER A 15 8.04 1.00 -11.50
N GLU A 16 8.84 2.04 -11.62
CA GLU A 16 9.28 2.83 -10.47
C GLU A 16 8.09 3.41 -9.67
N GLU A 17 7.05 3.86 -10.39
CA GLU A 17 5.81 4.36 -9.80
C GLU A 17 5.03 3.27 -9.06
N GLN A 18 4.85 2.10 -9.69
CA GLN A 18 4.17 0.97 -9.04
C GLN A 18 4.92 0.51 -7.78
N ALA A 19 6.24 0.44 -7.83
CA ALA A 19 7.07 0.08 -6.68
C ALA A 19 7.00 1.12 -5.56
N ARG A 20 6.82 2.41 -5.90
CA ARG A 20 6.66 3.53 -4.96
C ARG A 20 5.28 3.56 -4.30
N CYS A 21 4.24 3.18 -5.04
CA CYS A 21 2.85 3.12 -4.58
C CYS A 21 2.45 1.76 -3.99
N SER A 22 3.44 0.91 -3.68
CA SER A 22 3.20 -0.41 -3.08
C SER A 22 3.15 -0.34 -1.56
N LEU A 23 2.18 -1.05 -0.96
CA LEU A 23 2.03 -1.21 0.48
C LEU A 23 2.21 -2.68 0.87
N ARG A 24 3.08 -2.98 1.83
CA ARG A 24 3.27 -4.33 2.37
C ARG A 24 2.70 -4.42 3.77
N ILE A 25 1.73 -5.30 3.96
CA ILE A 25 1.18 -5.65 5.28
C ILE A 25 1.74 -7.01 5.67
N SER A 26 2.26 -7.13 6.89
CA SER A 26 2.85 -8.37 7.40
C SER A 26 2.21 -8.71 8.73
N PHE A 27 1.61 -9.89 8.80
CA PHE A 27 0.96 -10.39 10.01
C PHE A 27 1.92 -11.27 10.83
N SER A 28 1.60 -11.43 12.10
CA SER A 28 2.29 -12.28 13.06
C SER A 28 1.29 -13.15 13.82
N GLU A 29 1.79 -14.06 14.64
CA GLU A 29 0.99 -14.97 15.48
C GLU A 29 0.04 -14.27 16.46
N ASN A 30 0.29 -12.99 16.77
CA ASN A 30 -0.53 -12.21 17.68
C ASN A 30 -1.68 -11.47 17.00
N ASN A 31 -1.77 -11.49 15.67
CA ASN A 31 -2.87 -10.84 14.97
C ASN A 31 -4.16 -11.64 15.11
N THR A 32 -5.26 -10.93 15.30
CA THR A 32 -6.61 -11.45 15.36
C THR A 32 -7.37 -11.15 14.07
N LEU A 33 -8.52 -11.80 13.87
CA LEU A 33 -9.42 -11.43 12.78
C LEU A 33 -9.91 -9.99 12.93
N GLU A 34 -10.09 -9.52 14.16
CA GLU A 34 -10.51 -8.14 14.42
C GLU A 34 -9.48 -7.11 13.95
N ASP A 35 -8.18 -7.41 14.09
CA ASP A 35 -7.11 -6.55 13.56
C ASP A 35 -7.18 -6.44 12.03
N VAL A 36 -7.54 -7.53 11.36
CA VAL A 36 -7.70 -7.57 9.90
C VAL A 36 -8.91 -6.74 9.49
N ASP A 37 -10.04 -6.89 10.19
CA ASP A 37 -11.26 -6.14 9.91
C ASP A 37 -11.04 -4.63 10.11
N GLN A 38 -10.42 -4.24 11.22
CA GLN A 38 -10.05 -2.84 11.49
C GLN A 38 -9.10 -2.28 10.42
N PHE A 39 -8.11 -3.07 9.97
CA PHE A 39 -7.22 -2.65 8.90
C PHE A 39 -7.98 -2.42 7.59
N LEU A 40 -8.86 -3.34 7.19
CA LEU A 40 -9.61 -3.25 5.94
C LEU A 40 -10.56 -2.04 5.93
N GLU A 41 -11.22 -1.76 7.05
CA GLU A 41 -12.07 -0.58 7.20
C GLU A 41 -11.25 0.71 7.05
N ALA A 42 -10.16 0.84 7.83
CA ALA A 42 -9.31 2.03 7.81
C ALA A 42 -8.64 2.22 6.43
N PHE A 43 -8.18 1.14 5.80
CA PHE A 43 -7.60 1.18 4.46
C PHE A 43 -8.62 1.62 3.42
N GLY A 44 -9.87 1.14 3.50
CA GLY A 44 -10.96 1.56 2.61
C GLY A 44 -11.22 3.06 2.69
N VAL A 45 -11.30 3.61 3.91
CA VAL A 45 -11.47 5.05 4.14
C VAL A 45 -10.30 5.84 3.55
N ALA A 46 -9.06 5.43 3.85
CA ALA A 46 -7.86 6.11 3.35
C ALA A 46 -7.78 6.06 1.81
N TYR A 47 -8.13 4.93 1.21
CA TYR A 47 -8.15 4.78 -0.24
C TYR A 47 -9.17 5.74 -0.87
N GLN A 48 -10.40 5.79 -0.37
CA GLN A 48 -11.45 6.68 -0.90
C GLN A 48 -11.06 8.16 -0.76
N ALA A 49 -10.38 8.53 0.32
CA ALA A 49 -9.91 9.90 0.52
C ALA A 49 -8.79 10.28 -0.47
N LEU A 50 -7.87 9.35 -0.77
CA LEU A 50 -6.70 9.62 -1.60
C LEU A 50 -6.95 9.43 -3.10
N TYR A 51 -7.84 8.51 -3.47
CA TYR A 51 -8.11 8.13 -4.86
C TYR A 51 -8.42 9.34 -5.79
N PRO A 52 -9.24 10.33 -5.40
CA PRO A 52 -9.47 11.52 -6.23
C PRO A 52 -8.21 12.33 -6.56
N THR A 53 -7.22 12.33 -5.66
CA THR A 53 -5.94 13.04 -5.85
C THR A 53 -5.11 12.42 -6.97
N PHE A 54 -5.30 11.12 -7.23
CA PHE A 54 -4.61 10.39 -8.29
C PHE A 54 -5.39 10.40 -9.62
N LEU A 55 -6.73 10.47 -9.58
CA LEU A 55 -7.55 10.60 -10.79
C LEU A 55 -7.35 11.92 -11.54
N GLN A 56 -7.05 13.02 -10.84
CA GLN A 56 -6.80 14.32 -11.48
C GLN A 56 -5.41 14.45 -12.14
N LYS A 57 -4.54 13.44 -11.97
CA LYS A 57 -3.17 13.44 -12.49
C LYS A 57 -2.97 12.53 -13.72
N ALA A 58 -4.02 11.85 -14.17
CA ALA A 58 -4.01 10.95 -15.33
C ALA A 58 -4.51 11.63 -16.61
#